data_AF-A0A7T5R202-F1
#
_entry.id   AF-A0A7T5R202-F1
#
_cell.length_a   1.000
_cell.length_b   1.000
_cell.length_c   1.000
_cell.angle_alpha   90.00
_cell.angle_beta   90.00
_cell.angle_gamma   90.00
#
_symmetry.space_group_name_H-M   'P 1'
#
loop_
_entity.id
_entity.type
_entity.pdbx_description
1 polymer ?
#
loop_
_entity_poly.entity_id
_entity_poly.type
_entity_poly.pdbx_seq_one_letter_code
_entity_poly.pdbx_strand_id
1 'polypeptide(L)'
;MGALTPVITGLTTLTTAISAADRLIGVSRDFARDPYEEQRRQLRAQQDLALRQLSAQQAQDEAQRQREADLERQTIAANAQDAEQKRRAALRRAVARQRAQFGGSGLQAGDGSAEAVLLGLFEESEQDRATGKRLDALRYAALDQSISDRQALNVLQRTQLQERQALARLASA
;
A
#
# COMPACT_ATOMS: atom_id res chain seq x y z
N MET A 1 -26.61 -14.55 -0.94
CA MET A 1 -27.01 -13.37 -1.74
C MET A 1 -27.76 -12.42 -0.83
N GLY A 2 -27.03 -11.56 -0.10
CA GLY A 2 -27.63 -10.55 0.78
C GLY A 2 -26.88 -9.25 0.55
N ALA A 3 -27.56 -8.30 -0.08
CA ALA A 3 -27.03 -6.99 -0.44
C ALA A 3 -26.88 -6.13 0.83
N LEU A 4 -25.69 -5.56 1.03
CA LEU A 4 -25.43 -4.54 2.03
C LEU A 4 -25.51 -3.17 1.34
N THR A 5 -26.60 -2.45 1.57
CA THR A 5 -26.69 -1.00 1.32
C THR A 5 -26.32 -0.25 2.60
N PRO A 6 -25.37 0.69 2.60
CA PRO A 6 -25.21 1.63 3.69
C PRO A 6 -26.17 2.82 3.52
N VAL A 7 -27.04 3.02 4.52
CA VAL A 7 -27.82 4.24 4.72
C VAL A 7 -26.88 5.31 5.25
N ILE A 8 -26.60 6.33 4.43
CA ILE A 8 -25.90 7.55 4.84
C ILE A 8 -26.97 8.57 5.24
N THR A 9 -27.15 8.75 6.55
CA THR A 9 -27.95 9.86 7.09
C THR A 9 -27.32 10.33 8.39
N GLY A 10 -27.00 11.62 8.48
CA GLY A 10 -26.84 12.30 9.76
C GLY A 10 -25.51 13.04 9.95
N LEU A 11 -25.40 14.19 9.29
CA LEU A 11 -24.44 15.23 9.65
C LEU A 11 -24.94 15.88 10.95
N THR A 12 -24.46 15.42 12.11
CA THR A 12 -24.77 16.07 13.40
C THR A 12 -23.78 17.18 13.69
N THR A 13 -24.30 18.40 13.65
CA THR A 13 -23.71 19.65 14.09
C THR A 13 -23.14 19.55 15.51
N LEU A 14 -21.82 19.72 15.64
CA LEU A 14 -21.14 19.83 16.93
C LEU A 14 -21.49 21.19 17.55
N THR A 15 -22.38 21.16 18.53
CA THR A 15 -22.82 22.30 19.32
C THR A 15 -21.69 22.84 20.22
N THR A 16 -21.50 24.15 20.13
CA THR A 16 -20.73 25.03 21.01
C THR A 16 -20.99 24.77 22.50
N ALA A 17 -19.94 24.41 23.23
CA ALA A 17 -19.88 24.57 24.67
C ALA A 17 -18.50 25.14 25.01
N ILE A 18 -18.49 26.34 25.60
CA ILE A 18 -17.56 26.91 26.59
C ILE A 18 -17.64 28.44 26.44
N SER A 19 -18.58 29.05 27.16
CA SER A 19 -18.65 30.50 27.35
C SER A 19 -19.25 30.80 28.72
N ALA A 20 -18.44 30.68 29.78
CA ALA A 20 -18.66 31.31 31.09
C ALA A 20 -17.48 30.97 32.02
N ALA A 21 -16.43 31.79 32.04
CA ALA A 21 -15.46 31.75 33.15
C ALA A 21 -14.73 33.06 33.46
N ASP A 22 -14.49 33.98 32.51
CA ASP A 22 -13.53 35.08 32.77
C ASP A 22 -14.13 36.49 32.80
N ARG A 23 -15.21 36.68 33.56
CA ARG A 23 -15.60 38.04 33.99
C ARG A 23 -15.51 38.11 35.49
N LEU A 24 -14.33 38.45 36.01
CA LEU A 24 -14.07 39.27 37.20
C LEU A 24 -12.61 39.11 37.63
N ILE A 25 -11.96 40.25 37.90
CA ILE A 25 -10.61 40.43 38.48
C ILE A 25 -9.51 40.72 37.44
N GLY A 26 -9.14 42.01 37.33
CA GLY A 26 -7.81 42.39 36.84
C GLY A 26 -7.69 43.60 35.92
N VAL A 27 -8.33 44.74 36.23
CA VAL A 27 -7.88 46.03 35.65
C VAL A 27 -6.59 46.45 36.35
N SER A 28 -5.44 46.35 35.69
CA SER A 28 -4.47 47.45 35.55
C SER A 28 -3.14 47.01 34.92
N ARG A 29 -2.67 47.86 33.99
CA ARG A 29 -1.40 47.87 33.24
C ARG A 29 -1.41 47.15 31.89
N ASP A 30 -2.18 47.75 30.97
CA ASP A 30 -1.80 47.85 29.57
C ASP A 30 -0.39 48.45 29.44
N PHE A 31 0.55 47.63 28.99
CA PHE A 31 1.73 48.05 28.24
C PHE A 31 1.67 47.30 26.90
N ALA A 32 0.87 47.84 25.97
CA ALA A 32 0.99 47.67 24.52
C ALA A 32 1.37 46.27 24.00
N ARG A 33 0.60 45.23 24.37
CA ARG A 33 0.52 44.02 23.53
C ARG A 33 -0.69 44.14 22.64
N ASP A 34 -0.46 44.32 21.36
CA ASP A 34 -1.51 44.31 20.35
C ASP A 34 -2.29 42.98 20.48
N PRO A 35 -3.60 42.97 20.79
CA PRO A 35 -4.38 41.73 20.94
C PRO A 35 -4.32 40.85 19.68
N TYR A 36 -4.04 41.47 18.52
CA TYR A 36 -3.80 40.82 17.25
C TYR A 36 -2.52 39.98 17.22
N GLU A 37 -1.47 40.32 17.98
CA GLU A 37 -0.24 39.54 18.04
C GLU A 37 -0.42 38.22 18.79
N GLU A 38 -1.14 38.22 19.91
CA GLU A 38 -1.37 37.01 20.70
C GLU A 38 -2.24 36.02 19.93
N GLN A 39 -3.26 36.51 19.23
CA GLN A 39 -4.11 35.69 18.35
C GLN A 39 -3.31 35.08 17.19
N ARG A 40 -2.39 35.84 16.57
CA ARG A 40 -1.49 35.33 15.52
C ARG A 40 -0.52 34.26 16.04
N ARG A 41 0.02 34.42 17.26
CA ARG A 41 0.90 33.43 17.89
C ARG A 41 0.15 32.13 18.18
N GLN A 42 -1.06 32.22 18.73
CA GLN A 42 -1.91 31.05 18.99
C GLN A 42 -2.25 30.32 17.69
N LEU A 43 -2.63 31.06 16.63
CA LEU A 43 -2.91 30.47 15.32
C LEU A 43 -1.69 29.72 14.75
N ARG A 44 -0.50 30.32 14.79
CA ARG A 44 0.74 29.67 14.34
C ARG A 44 1.05 28.40 15.14
N ALA A 45 0.92 28.45 16.48
CA ALA A 45 1.16 27.29 17.33
C ALA A 45 0.19 26.13 17.02
N GLN A 46 -1.09 26.44 16.74
CA GLN A 46 -2.07 25.43 16.34
C GLN A 46 -1.74 24.83 14.95
N GLN A 47 -1.32 25.67 13.99
CA GLN A 47 -0.91 25.22 12.65
C GLN A 47 0.32 24.31 12.70
N ASP A 48 1.32 24.67 13.52
CA ASP A 48 2.53 23.86 13.73
C ASP A 48 2.19 22.52 14.39
N LEU A 49 1.29 22.51 15.38
CA LEU A 49 0.82 21.28 16.01
C LEU A 49 0.11 20.37 14.99
N ALA A 50 -0.76 20.93 14.16
CA ALA A 50 -1.46 20.17 13.12
C ALA A 50 -0.50 19.56 12.09
N LEU A 51 0.52 20.31 11.65
CA LEU A 51 1.56 19.79 10.76
C LEU A 51 2.36 18.66 11.42
N ARG A 52 2.75 18.82 12.69
CA ARG A 52 3.49 17.80 13.43
C ARG A 52 2.67 16.52 13.57
N GLN A 53 1.40 16.63 13.96
CA GLN A 53 0.50 15.48 14.09
C GLN A 53 0.33 14.77 12.75
N LEU A 54 0.10 15.50 11.65
CA LEU A 54 0.02 14.92 10.31
C LEU A 54 1.32 14.20 9.94
N SER A 55 2.48 14.82 10.16
CA SER A 55 3.77 14.21 9.82
C SER A 55 4.06 12.95 10.63
N ALA A 56 3.70 12.93 11.93
CA ALA A 56 3.88 11.77 12.79
C ALA A 56 2.98 10.62 12.36
N GLN A 57 1.72 10.92 12.03
CA GLN A 57 0.79 9.93 11.47
C GLN A 57 1.35 9.36 10.16
N GLN A 58 1.76 10.22 9.21
CA GLN A 58 2.30 9.77 7.92
C GLN A 58 3.55 8.89 8.08
N ALA A 59 4.45 9.24 8.99
CA ALA A 59 5.66 8.45 9.26
C ALA A 59 5.34 7.05 9.83
N GLN A 60 4.37 6.97 10.74
CA GLN A 60 3.92 5.68 11.28
C GLN A 60 3.27 4.82 10.19
N ASP A 61 2.40 5.43 9.40
CA ASP A 61 1.70 4.83 8.26
C ASP A 61 2.69 4.27 7.22
N GLU A 62 3.74 5.04 6.91
CA GLU A 62 4.80 4.64 5.97
C GLU A 62 5.62 3.48 6.53
N ALA A 63 6.03 3.53 7.80
CA ALA A 63 6.76 2.44 8.44
C ALA A 63 5.95 1.15 8.50
N GLN A 64 4.64 1.23 8.73
CA GLN A 64 3.75 0.07 8.68
C GLN A 64 3.69 -0.51 7.26
N ARG A 65 3.44 0.33 6.25
CA ARG A 65 3.36 -0.14 4.86
C ARG A 65 4.66 -0.73 4.34
N GLN A 66 5.81 -0.19 4.75
CA GLN A 66 7.11 -0.78 4.39
C GLN A 66 7.23 -2.20 4.93
N ARG A 67 6.85 -2.43 6.20
CA ARG A 67 6.83 -3.79 6.79
C ARG A 67 5.87 -4.73 6.09
N GLU A 68 4.68 -4.25 5.74
CA GLU A 68 3.69 -5.02 4.98
C GLU A 68 4.20 -5.36 3.58
N ALA A 69 4.84 -4.41 2.90
CA ALA A 69 5.45 -4.61 1.60
C ALA A 69 6.61 -5.62 1.65
N ASP A 70 7.47 -5.54 2.67
CA ASP A 70 8.56 -6.49 2.85
C ASP A 70 8.03 -7.91 3.08
N LEU A 71 6.97 -8.04 3.89
CA LEU A 71 6.29 -9.31 4.10
C LEU A 71 5.66 -9.84 2.80
N GLU A 72 5.02 -8.98 2.02
CA GLU A 72 4.43 -9.36 0.73
C GLU A 72 5.50 -9.81 -0.26
N ARG A 73 6.65 -9.11 -0.32
CA ARG A 73 7.80 -9.53 -1.15
C ARG A 73 8.31 -10.91 -0.76
N GLN A 74 8.42 -11.18 0.54
CA GLN A 74 8.82 -12.49 1.05
C GLN A 74 7.80 -13.57 0.69
N THR A 75 6.51 -13.26 0.81
CA THR A 75 5.41 -14.15 0.41
C THR A 75 5.47 -14.50 -1.07
N ILE A 76 5.66 -13.49 -1.95
CA ILE A 76 5.81 -13.71 -3.39
C ILE A 76 7.02 -14.61 -3.67
N ALA A 77 8.16 -14.34 -3.03
CA ALA A 77 9.38 -15.13 -3.23
C ALA A 77 9.20 -16.59 -2.76
N ALA A 78 8.57 -16.81 -1.60
CA ALA A 78 8.30 -18.14 -1.07
C ALA A 78 7.33 -18.92 -1.99
N ASN A 79 6.26 -18.26 -2.46
CA ASN A 79 5.30 -18.84 -3.38
C ASN A 79 5.95 -19.20 -4.73
N ALA A 80 6.84 -18.35 -5.24
CA ALA A 80 7.58 -18.62 -6.47
C ALA A 80 8.50 -19.84 -6.33
N GLN A 81 9.16 -20.00 -5.17
CA GLN A 81 9.99 -21.16 -4.88
C GLN A 81 9.16 -22.46 -4.79
N ASP A 82 8.04 -22.44 -4.06
CA ASP A 82 7.14 -23.59 -3.95
C ASP A 82 6.55 -23.98 -5.31
N ALA A 83 6.10 -23.00 -6.11
CA ALA A 83 5.60 -23.23 -7.45
C ALA A 83 6.65 -23.88 -8.36
N GLU A 84 7.91 -23.44 -8.30
CA GLU A 84 9.00 -24.04 -9.07
C GLU A 84 9.30 -25.48 -8.63
N GLN A 85 9.25 -25.78 -7.33
CA GLN A 85 9.41 -27.14 -6.83
C GLN A 85 8.29 -28.06 -7.32
N LYS A 86 7.03 -27.61 -7.20
CA LYS A 86 5.85 -28.33 -7.68
C LYS A 86 5.91 -28.58 -9.19
N ARG A 87 6.30 -27.58 -9.98
CA ARG A 87 6.50 -27.68 -11.42
C ARG A 87 7.52 -28.75 -11.78
N ARG A 88 8.72 -28.72 -11.17
CA ARG A 88 9.76 -29.73 -11.41
C ARG A 88 9.31 -31.14 -11.04
N ALA A 89 8.62 -31.29 -9.91
CA ALA A 89 8.08 -32.58 -9.49
C ALA A 89 6.98 -33.08 -10.44
N ALA A 90 6.13 -32.19 -10.95
CA ALA A 90 5.12 -32.53 -11.96
C ALA A 90 5.77 -32.96 -13.28
N LEU A 91 6.77 -32.21 -13.77
CA LEU A 91 7.51 -32.54 -14.98
C LEU A 91 8.20 -33.90 -14.87
N ARG A 92 8.92 -34.16 -13.76
CA ARG A 92 9.57 -35.47 -13.53
C ARG A 92 8.55 -36.61 -13.56
N ARG A 93 7.38 -36.44 -12.93
CA ARG A 93 6.30 -37.44 -12.94
C ARG A 93 5.72 -37.63 -14.33
N ALA A 94 5.52 -36.56 -15.10
CA ALA A 94 5.03 -36.63 -16.48
C ALA A 94 6.01 -37.39 -17.38
N VAL A 95 7.30 -37.03 -17.33
CA VAL A 95 8.37 -37.71 -18.06
C VAL A 95 8.45 -39.19 -17.69
N ALA A 96 8.38 -39.53 -16.40
CA ALA A 96 8.42 -40.92 -15.95
C ALA A 96 7.23 -41.74 -16.49
N ARG A 97 6.01 -41.19 -16.44
CA ARG A 97 4.82 -41.82 -17.02
C ARG A 97 4.98 -42.04 -18.52
N GLN A 98 5.46 -41.02 -19.24
CA GLN A 98 5.63 -41.09 -20.68
C GLN A 98 6.66 -42.17 -21.07
N ARG A 99 7.79 -42.25 -20.36
CA ARG A 99 8.80 -43.29 -20.56
C ARG A 99 8.25 -44.70 -20.28
N ALA A 100 7.49 -44.87 -19.21
CA ALA A 100 6.88 -46.16 -18.88
C ALA A 100 5.89 -46.60 -19.96
N GLN A 101 5.09 -45.67 -20.50
CA GLN A 101 4.14 -45.95 -21.57
C GLN A 101 4.85 -46.37 -22.87
N PHE A 102 5.90 -45.65 -23.28
CA PHE A 102 6.69 -46.02 -24.45
C PHE A 102 7.34 -47.39 -24.29
N GLY A 103 7.99 -47.64 -23.15
CA GLY A 103 8.60 -48.94 -22.85
C GLY A 103 7.61 -50.11 -22.85
N GLY A 104 6.39 -49.92 -22.35
CA GLY A 104 5.33 -50.94 -22.38
C GLY A 104 4.73 -51.18 -23.78
N SER A 105 4.81 -50.19 -24.66
CA SER A 105 4.31 -50.28 -26.05
C SER A 105 5.33 -50.82 -27.06
N GLY A 106 6.56 -51.14 -26.63
CA GLY A 106 7.65 -51.58 -27.51
C GLY A 106 8.27 -50.45 -28.35
N LEU A 107 7.81 -49.21 -28.18
CA LEU A 107 8.41 -48.02 -28.77
C LEU A 107 9.68 -47.69 -27.99
N GLN A 108 10.83 -47.74 -28.67
CA GLN A 108 12.10 -47.32 -28.06
C GLN A 108 12.13 -45.80 -27.92
N ALA A 109 12.79 -45.31 -26.87
CA ALA A 109 12.92 -43.87 -26.60
C ALA A 109 13.67 -43.09 -27.72
N GLY A 110 14.31 -43.78 -28.67
CA GLY A 110 14.97 -43.19 -29.84
C GLY A 110 14.08 -43.05 -31.07
N ASP A 111 12.81 -43.43 -30.99
CA ASP A 111 11.85 -43.21 -32.08
C ASP A 111 11.39 -41.74 -32.06
N GLY A 112 11.46 -41.03 -33.20
CA GLY A 112 11.34 -39.55 -33.24
C GLY A 112 10.03 -39.00 -32.63
N SER A 113 8.96 -39.80 -32.64
CA SER A 113 7.68 -39.47 -32.02
C SER A 113 7.74 -39.43 -30.48
N ALA A 114 8.57 -40.27 -29.86
CA ALA A 114 8.71 -40.34 -28.41
C ALA A 114 9.48 -39.13 -27.86
N GLU A 115 10.52 -38.72 -28.59
CA GLU A 115 11.32 -37.55 -28.25
C GLU A 115 10.54 -36.25 -28.40
N ALA A 116 9.70 -36.13 -29.45
CA ALA A 116 8.84 -34.97 -29.67
C ALA A 116 7.86 -34.73 -28.51
N VAL A 117 7.26 -35.80 -27.95
CA VAL A 117 6.36 -35.67 -26.79
C VAL A 117 7.11 -35.20 -25.55
N LEU A 118 8.30 -35.74 -25.29
CA LEU A 118 9.12 -35.31 -24.15
C LEU A 118 9.59 -33.86 -24.27
N LEU A 119 9.94 -33.44 -25.49
CA LEU A 119 10.26 -32.05 -25.80
C LEU A 119 9.05 -31.15 -25.53
N GLY A 120 7.85 -31.52 -25.99
CA GLY A 120 6.63 -30.77 -25.74
C GLY A 120 6.32 -30.60 -24.25
N LEU A 121 6.51 -31.65 -23.43
CA LEU A 121 6.35 -31.55 -21.97
C LEU A 121 7.34 -30.57 -21.33
N PHE A 122 8.57 -30.49 -21.86
CA PHE A 122 9.56 -29.54 -21.39
C PHE A 122 9.19 -28.10 -21.80
N GLU A 123 8.78 -27.90 -23.05
CA GLU A 123 8.33 -26.61 -23.57
C GLU A 123 7.13 -26.07 -22.79
N GLU A 124 6.12 -26.90 -22.53
CA GLU A 124 4.97 -26.55 -21.69
C GLU A 124 5.42 -26.13 -20.28
N SER A 125 6.34 -26.89 -19.68
CA SER A 125 6.87 -26.56 -18.37
C SER A 125 7.66 -25.25 -18.34
N GLU A 126 8.38 -24.92 -19.41
CA GLU A 126 9.08 -23.63 -19.50
C GLU A 126 8.11 -22.47 -19.78
N GLN A 127 7.02 -22.71 -20.52
CA GLN A 127 5.95 -21.73 -20.70
C GLN A 127 5.24 -21.41 -19.37
N ASP A 128 4.97 -22.42 -18.54
CA ASP A 128 4.43 -22.25 -17.19
C ASP A 128 5.37 -21.41 -16.32
N ARG A 129 6.67 -21.74 -16.35
CA ARG A 129 7.71 -21.00 -15.63
C ARG A 129 7.77 -19.53 -16.08
N ALA A 130 7.71 -19.28 -17.39
CA ALA A 130 7.73 -17.92 -17.93
C ALA A 130 6.48 -17.14 -17.52
N THR A 131 5.31 -17.78 -17.52
CA THR A 131 4.05 -17.17 -17.09
C THR A 131 4.08 -16.83 -15.60
N GLY A 132 4.53 -17.75 -14.75
CA GLY A 132 4.70 -17.51 -13.31
C GLY A 132 5.61 -16.32 -13.03
N LYS A 133 6.78 -16.25 -13.69
CA LYS A 133 7.70 -15.11 -13.56
C LYS A 133 7.07 -13.77 -13.96
N ARG A 134 6.28 -13.76 -15.04
CA ARG A 134 5.56 -12.54 -15.47
C ARG A 134 4.54 -12.11 -14.42
N LEU A 135 3.78 -13.05 -13.86
CA LEU A 135 2.82 -12.76 -12.80
C LEU A 135 3.48 -12.21 -11.55
N ASP A 136 4.60 -12.80 -11.12
CA ASP A 136 5.36 -12.31 -9.97
C ASP A 136 5.95 -10.91 -10.23
N ALA A 137 6.46 -10.66 -11.44
CA ALA A 137 6.91 -9.32 -11.83
C ALA A 137 5.76 -8.29 -11.77
N LEU A 138 4.56 -8.65 -12.22
CA LEU A 138 3.38 -7.79 -12.10
C LEU A 138 2.99 -7.52 -10.65
N ARG A 139 3.09 -8.53 -9.77
CA ARG A 139 2.83 -8.36 -8.34
C ARG A 139 3.83 -7.40 -7.68
N TYR A 140 5.12 -7.56 -7.99
CA TYR A 140 6.14 -6.63 -7.51
C TYR A 140 5.90 -5.20 -8.02
N ALA A 141 5.58 -5.03 -9.31
CA ALA A 141 5.28 -3.73 -9.88
C ALA A 141 4.04 -3.08 -9.24
N ALA A 142 2.98 -3.86 -8.99
CA ALA A 142 1.78 -3.37 -8.30
C ALA A 142 2.09 -2.93 -6.86
N LEU A 143 2.93 -3.68 -6.15
CA LEU A 143 3.38 -3.32 -4.80
C LEU A 143 4.17 -2.02 -4.81
N ASP A 144 5.13 -1.88 -5.71
CA ASP A 144 5.93 -0.66 -5.87
C ASP A 144 5.06 0.56 -6.23
N GLN A 145 4.11 0.37 -7.15
CA GLN A 145 3.15 1.42 -7.52
C GLN A 145 2.31 1.87 -6.31
N SER A 146 1.81 0.93 -5.50
CA SER A 146 0.99 1.26 -4.34
C SER A 146 1.73 2.10 -3.29
N ILE A 147 3.03 1.83 -3.10
CA ILE A 147 3.90 2.60 -2.20
C ILE A 147 4.09 4.01 -2.76
N SER A 148 4.38 4.12 -4.06
CA SER A 148 4.59 5.40 -4.74
C SER A 148 3.34 6.29 -4.71
N ASP A 149 2.17 5.75 -5.04
CA ASP A 149 0.89 6.47 -5.00
C ASP A 149 0.63 7.05 -3.62
N ARG A 150 0.96 6.28 -2.57
CA ARG A 150 0.72 6.70 -1.21
C ARG A 150 1.70 7.78 -0.75
N GLN A 151 2.96 7.71 -1.19
CA GLN A 151 3.93 8.79 -0.98
C GLN A 151 3.47 10.07 -1.68
N ALA A 152 2.96 9.97 -2.92
CA ALA A 152 2.41 11.11 -3.64
C ALA A 152 1.21 11.74 -2.90
N LEU A 153 0.30 10.92 -2.36
CA LEU A 153 -0.81 11.40 -1.52
C LEU A 153 -0.32 12.09 -0.25
N ASN A 154 0.70 11.55 0.43
CA ASN A 154 1.26 12.18 1.63
C ASN A 154 1.85 13.56 1.33
N VAL A 155 2.58 13.69 0.22
CA VAL A 155 3.14 14.97 -0.25
C VAL A 155 2.02 15.95 -0.60
N LEU A 156 0.98 15.49 -1.30
CA LEU A 156 -0.16 16.32 -1.65
C LEU A 156 -0.90 16.84 -0.42
N GLN A 157 -1.20 15.98 0.55
CA GLN A 157 -1.87 16.36 1.81
C GLN A 157 -1.06 17.38 2.59
N ARG A 158 0.27 17.18 2.68
CA ARG A 158 1.17 18.14 3.34
C ARG A 158 1.15 19.50 2.64
N THR A 159 1.19 19.50 1.31
CA THR A 159 1.15 20.73 0.50
C THR A 159 -0.17 21.46 0.67
N GLN A 160 -1.30 20.76 0.57
CA GLN A 160 -2.63 21.34 0.78
C GLN A 160 -2.80 21.91 2.19
N LEU A 161 -2.26 21.25 3.22
CA LEU A 161 -2.30 21.79 4.58
C LEU A 161 -1.48 23.07 4.69
N GLN A 162 -0.26 23.09 4.14
CA GLN A 162 0.60 24.29 4.14
C GLN A 162 -0.04 25.47 3.38
N GLU A 163 -0.67 25.21 2.24
CA GLU A 163 -1.41 26.22 1.47
C GLU A 163 -2.59 26.78 2.27
N ARG A 164 -3.41 25.92 2.87
CA ARG A 164 -4.53 26.34 3.73
C ARG A 164 -4.04 27.21 4.90
N GLN A 165 -2.91 26.86 5.49
CA GLN A 165 -2.28 27.62 6.56
C GLN A 165 -1.71 28.96 6.07
N ALA A 166 -1.16 29.02 4.86
CA ALA A 166 -0.70 30.26 4.25
C ALA A 166 -1.87 31.20 3.95
N LEU A 167 -2.96 30.68 3.37
CA LEU A 167 -4.19 31.43 3.11
C LEU A 167 -4.83 31.94 4.40
N ALA A 168 -4.93 31.11 5.43
CA ALA A 168 -5.45 31.53 6.74
C ALA A 168 -4.61 32.66 7.35
N ARG A 169 -3.28 32.61 7.20
CA ARG A 169 -2.38 33.68 7.65
C ARG A 169 -2.62 34.98 6.88
N LEU A 170 -2.76 34.92 5.56
CA LEU A 170 -3.07 36.09 4.71
C LEU A 170 -4.44 36.70 5.01
N ALA A 171 -5.46 35.88 5.27
CA ALA A 171 -6.80 36.35 5.63
C ALA A 171 -6.85 36.96 7.05
N SER A 172 -5.94 36.55 7.94
CA SER A 172 -5.75 37.12 9.28
C SER A 172 -4.75 38.28 9.34
N ALA A 173 -4.12 38.63 8.20
CA ALA A 173 -3.11 39.66 8.07
C ALA A 173 -3.74 41.05 7.96
#